data_AF-A0A1G2YK47-F1
#
_entry.id   AF-A0A1G2YK47-F1
#
_cell.length_a   1.000
_cell.length_b   1.000
_cell.length_c   1.000
_cell.angle_alpha   90.00
_cell.angle_beta   90.00
_cell.angle_gamma   90.00
#
_symmetry.space_group_name_H-M   'P 1'
#
loop_
_entity.id
_entity.type
_entity.pdbx_description
1 polymer ?
#
loop_
_entity_poly.entity_id
_entity_poly.type
_entity_poly.pdbx_seq_one_letter_code
_entity_poly.pdbx_strand_id
1 'polypeptide(L)'
;MKVKTIILEGQTGYIATISREEKSIVCHIADKTGNCVNIHLVSPDDRDDQFSLAECIQFQLDGCQGTNSMKHDYFRLVTLFAD
;
A
#
# COMPACT_ATOMS: atom_id res chain seq x y z
N MET A 1 -9.28 -12.82 12.67
CA MET A 1 -7.94 -12.24 12.90
C MET A 1 -8.01 -10.81 12.37
N LYS A 2 -7.76 -9.78 13.20
CA LYS A 2 -7.80 -8.37 12.74
C LYS A 2 -6.37 -7.92 12.46
N VAL A 3 -6.07 -7.60 11.20
CA VAL A 3 -4.77 -7.05 10.80
C VAL A 3 -4.80 -5.55 11.07
N LYS A 4 -3.89 -5.05 11.91
CA LYS A 4 -3.81 -3.62 12.24
C LYS A 4 -2.89 -2.85 11.28
N THR A 5 -1.81 -3.49 10.86
CA THR A 5 -0.78 -2.87 10.03
C THR A 5 -0.07 -3.94 9.21
N ILE A 6 0.26 -3.64 7.96
CA ILE A 6 1.08 -4.46 7.07
C ILE A 6 2.27 -3.61 6.66
N ILE A 7 3.48 -4.16 6.78
CA ILE A 7 4.72 -3.52 6.33
C ILE A 7 5.24 -4.33 5.14
N LEU A 8 5.55 -3.63 4.06
CA LEU A 8 6.04 -4.16 2.81
C LEU A 8 7.39 -3.53 2.49
N GLU A 9 8.37 -4.35 2.16
CA GLU A 9 9.70 -3.90 1.78
C GLU A 9 9.93 -4.22 0.30
N GLY A 10 10.28 -3.19 -0.48
CA GLY A 10 10.48 -3.28 -1.92
C GLY A 10 11.95 -3.44 -2.29
N GLN A 11 12.22 -3.90 -3.52
CA GLN A 11 13.59 -4.00 -4.02
C GLN A 11 14.25 -2.64 -4.24
N THR A 12 13.46 -1.59 -4.50
CA THR A 12 13.94 -0.20 -4.60
C THR A 12 14.50 0.32 -3.27
N GLY A 13 14.09 -0.28 -2.15
CA GLY A 13 14.46 0.16 -0.82
C GLY A 13 13.45 1.04 -0.11
N TYR A 14 12.33 1.34 -0.75
CA TYR A 14 11.22 1.95 -0.05
C TYR A 14 10.48 0.91 0.78
N ILE A 15 9.87 1.37 1.86
CA ILE A 15 9.08 0.60 2.79
C ILE A 15 7.67 1.18 2.77
N ALA A 16 6.68 0.38 2.39
CA ALA A 16 5.28 0.77 2.41
C ALA A 16 4.60 0.18 3.66
N THR A 17 3.99 1.04 4.46
CA THR A 17 3.27 0.68 5.69
C THR A 17 1.81 0.99 5.49
N ILE A 18 0.98 -0.06 5.37
CA ILE A 18 -0.47 0.05 5.21
C ILE A 18 -1.11 -0.12 6.59
N SER A 19 -1.98 0.82 6.97
CA SER A 19 -2.74 0.81 8.22
C SER A 19 -4.19 1.22 7.98
N ARG A 20 -5.11 0.66 8.78
CA ARG A 20 -6.50 1.11 8.79
C ARG A 20 -6.72 2.16 9.87
N GLU A 21 -7.17 3.33 9.44
CA GLU A 21 -7.74 4.39 10.27
C GLU A 21 -9.27 4.26 10.33
N GLU A 22 -9.94 4.97 11.25
CA GLU A 22 -11.38 4.81 11.53
C GLU A 22 -12.28 4.80 10.29
N LYS A 23 -11.92 5.59 9.26
CA LYS A 23 -12.70 5.75 8.02
C LYS A 23 -11.88 5.64 6.74
N SER A 24 -10.59 5.33 6.84
CA SER A 24 -9.69 5.41 5.69
C SER A 24 -8.59 4.36 5.78
N ILE A 25 -8.10 3.91 4.64
CA ILE A 25 -6.90 3.08 4.55
C ILE A 25 -5.75 4.03 4.22
N VAL A 26 -4.70 3.99 5.04
CA VAL A 26 -3.56 4.87 4.95
C VAL A 26 -2.33 4.05 4.62
N CYS A 27 -1.55 4.51 3.64
CA CYS A 27 -0.29 3.90 3.26
C CYS A 27 0.83 4.93 3.37
N HIS A 28 1.80 4.66 4.24
CA HIS A 28 3.00 5.47 4.40
C HIS A 28 4.14 4.82 3.64
N ILE A 29 4.75 5.55 2.71
CA ILE A 29 5.93 5.11 2.00
C ILE A 29 7.12 5.86 2.58
N ALA A 30 8.03 5.13 3.19
CA ALA A 30 9.27 5.64 3.74
C ALA A 30 10.48 5.11 2.97
N ASP A 31 11.55 5.89 2.93
CA ASP A 31 12.85 5.45 2.43
C ASP A 31 13.56 4.56 3.48
N LYS A 32 14.64 3.84 3.09
CA LYS A 32 15.51 3.07 4.00
C LYS A 32 16.00 3.88 5.21
N THR A 33 16.09 5.20 5.04
CA THR A 33 16.51 6.15 6.07
C THR A 33 15.41 6.53 7.07
N GLY A 34 14.18 6.03 6.88
CA GLY A 34 13.02 6.36 7.71
C GLY A 34 12.35 7.68 7.35
N ASN A 35 12.78 8.35 6.29
CA ASN A 35 12.13 9.56 5.79
C ASN A 35 10.83 9.19 5.07
N CYS A 36 9.71 9.76 5.51
CA CYS A 36 8.44 9.60 4.84
C CYS A 36 8.49 10.33 3.48
N VAL A 37 8.41 9.56 2.40
CA VAL A 37 8.48 10.04 1.01
C VAL A 37 7.09 10.38 0.51
N ASN A 38 6.11 9.53 0.84
CA ASN A 38 4.75 9.71 0.36
C ASN A 38 3.74 9.13 1.34
N ILE A 39 2.56 9.75 1.42
CA ILE A 39 1.43 9.27 2.20
C ILE A 39 0.23 9.24 1.27
N HIS A 40 -0.41 8.08 1.20
CA HIS A 40 -1.57 7.87 0.35
C HIS A 40 -2.75 7.45 1.23
N LEU A 41 -3.89 8.13 1.07
CA LEU A 41 -5.12 7.84 1.80
C LEU A 41 -6.20 7.47 0.80
N VAL A 42 -6.91 6.37 1.05
CA VAL A 42 -8.02 5.91 0.22
C VAL A 42 -9.23 5.53 1.05
N SER A 43 -10.39 5.53 0.41
CA SER A 43 -11.64 5.12 1.03
C SER A 43 -11.77 3.59 1.08
N PRO A 44 -12.16 2.99 2.21
CA PRO A 44 -12.40 1.55 2.32
C PRO A 44 -13.66 1.10 1.56
N ASP A 45 -14.53 2.03 1.17
CA ASP A 45 -15.74 1.76 0.40
C ASP A 45 -15.53 1.90 -1.12
N ASP A 46 -14.41 2.49 -1.55
CA ASP A 46 -14.11 2.74 -2.95
C ASP A 46 -13.03 1.77 -3.46
N ARG A 47 -13.45 0.81 -4.29
CA ARG A 47 -12.57 -0.24 -4.82
C ARG A 47 -11.58 0.30 -5.85
N ASP A 48 -11.96 1.28 -6.65
CA ASP A 48 -11.06 1.89 -7.64
C ASP A 48 -9.97 2.69 -6.92
N ASP A 49 -10.35 3.39 -5.86
CA ASP A 49 -9.43 4.12 -4.98
C ASP A 49 -8.43 3.14 -4.33
N GLN A 50 -8.90 2.02 -3.79
CA GLN A 50 -8.05 0.94 -3.25
C GLN A 50 -7.12 0.33 -4.30
N PHE A 51 -7.57 0.18 -5.54
CA PHE A 51 -6.74 -0.33 -6.62
C PHE A 51 -5.63 0.67 -6.96
N SER A 52 -5.95 1.96 -7.03
CA SER A 52 -4.96 3.02 -7.25
C SER A 52 -3.87 3.03 -6.16
N LEU A 53 -4.23 2.73 -4.91
CA LEU A 53 -3.27 2.58 -3.82
C LEU A 53 -2.31 1.40 -4.08
N ALA A 54 -2.83 0.26 -4.52
CA ALA A 54 -2.02 -0.89 -4.86
C ALA A 54 -1.04 -0.61 -6.01
N GLU A 55 -1.48 0.15 -7.01
CA GLU A 55 -0.59 0.61 -8.09
C GLU A 55 0.50 1.54 -7.56
N CYS A 56 0.15 2.46 -6.64
CA CYS A 56 1.10 3.38 -6.04
C CYS A 56 2.18 2.65 -5.23
N ILE A 57 1.77 1.63 -4.46
CA ILE A 57 2.67 0.78 -3.68
C ILE A 57 3.62 0.03 -4.61
N GLN A 58 3.09 -0.64 -5.64
CA GLN A 58 3.91 -1.37 -6.60
C GLN A 58 4.89 -0.45 -7.35
N PHE A 59 4.44 0.74 -7.73
CA PHE A 59 5.28 1.71 -8.40
C PHE A 59 6.45 2.16 -7.50
N GLN A 60 6.20 2.42 -6.22
CA GLN A 60 7.25 2.84 -5.27
C GLN A 60 8.19 1.70 -4.86
N LEU A 61 7.64 0.53 -4.52
CA LEU A 61 8.42 -0.61 -4.02
C LEU A 61 9.22 -1.32 -5.12
N ASP A 62 8.66 -1.38 -6.33
CA ASP A 62 9.20 -2.17 -7.43
C ASP A 62 9.61 -1.31 -8.64
N GLY A 63 9.47 0.02 -8.56
CA GLY A 63 9.95 0.95 -9.59
C GLY A 63 9.29 0.73 -10.97
N CYS A 64 8.04 0.28 -10.99
CA CYS A 64 7.32 -0.12 -12.21
C CYS A 64 7.87 -1.37 -12.93
N GLN A 65 8.72 -2.17 -12.29
CA GLN A 65 9.19 -3.45 -12.85
C GLN A 65 8.26 -4.63 -12.58
N GLY A 66 7.26 -4.44 -11.71
CA GLY A 66 6.31 -5.50 -11.36
C GLY A 66 5.31 -5.80 -12.48
N THR A 67 4.82 -7.05 -12.48
CA THR A 67 3.79 -7.51 -13.41
C THR A 67 2.39 -7.15 -12.92
N ASN A 68 1.37 -7.15 -13.80
CA ASN A 68 -0.03 -6.93 -13.41
C ASN A 68 -0.52 -7.85 -12.28
N SER A 69 0.12 -9.02 -12.14
CA SER A 69 -0.07 -9.98 -11.04
C SER A 69 0.31 -9.40 -9.67
N MET A 70 1.45 -8.71 -9.57
CA MET A 70 1.89 -8.10 -8.30
C MET A 70 0.93 -7.00 -7.83
N LYS A 71 0.39 -6.20 -8.75
CA LYS A 71 -0.64 -5.19 -8.42
C LYS A 71 -1.87 -5.82 -7.76
N HIS A 72 -2.29 -6.98 -8.25
CA HIS A 72 -3.43 -7.71 -7.66
C HIS A 72 -3.09 -8.27 -6.27
N ASP A 73 -1.86 -8.70 -6.03
CA ASP A 73 -1.43 -9.13 -4.70
C ASP A 73 -1.47 -7.96 -3.71
N TYR A 74 -0.94 -6.79 -4.07
CA TYR A 74 -1.03 -5.59 -3.23
C TYR A 74 -2.49 -5.16 -3.01
N PHE A 75 -3.33 -5.22 -4.05
CA PHE A 75 -4.76 -4.93 -3.92
C PHE A 75 -5.46 -5.89 -2.93
N ARG A 76 -5.06 -7.16 -2.92
CA ARG A 76 -5.57 -8.14 -1.94
C ARG A 76 -5.17 -7.80 -0.51
N LEU A 77 -3.99 -7.20 -0.31
CA LEU A 77 -3.55 -6.70 0.99
C LEU A 77 -4.30 -5.44 1.42
N VAL A 78 -4.60 -4.54 0.48
CA VAL A 78 -5.39 -3.34 0.74
C VAL A 78 -6.83 -3.70 1.10
N THR A 79 -7.44 -4.64 0.37
CA THR A 79 -8.82 -5.10 0.61
C THR A 79 -9.00 -5.84 1.94
N LEU A 80 -7.94 -6.42 2.53
CA LEU A 80 -7.97 -6.91 3.91
C LEU A 80 -8.27 -5.81 4.94
N PHE A 81 -7.97 -4.57 4.59
CA PHE A 81 -8.32 -3.40 5.38
C PHE A 81 -9.60 -2.73 4.87
N ALA A 82 -10.32 -3.26 3.90
CA ALA A 82 -11.64 -2.73 3.51
C ALA A 82 -12.78 -3.48 4.24
N ASP A 83 -12.59 -4.77 4.49
CA ASP A 83 -13.47 -5.66 5.29
C ASP A 83 -13.48 -5.30 6.79
#